data_AF-A0A679I1C9-F1
#
_entry.id   AF-A0A679I1C9-F1
#
_cell.length_a   1.000
_cell.length_b   1.000
_cell.length_c   1.000
_cell.angle_alpha   90.00
_cell.angle_beta   90.00
_cell.angle_gamma   90.00
#
_symmetry.space_group_name_H-M   'P 1'
#
loop_
_entity.id
_entity.type
_entity.pdbx_description
1 polymer ?
#
loop_
_entity_poly.entity_id
_entity_poly.type
_entity_poly.pdbx_seq_one_letter_code
_entity_poly.pdbx_strand_id
1 'polypeptide(L)'
;MNLIVLVVMTLGLVTSAFADGGHDHHAVPTLKNQTTTVVSIQDNTVTLTFGPIDLPSGHEGDLAASMPKHVFQLPKDMYMVGFKSAVFTQEGVPLPRNYLHHILMLNNDKPSVSCPGEPLFFSGAGLEMTEAKFPDGYGVKLAKGQHLMSVVAFYHKAPPTKNVMASFTMYMAPEQAPVKEMDVYQVGVNVVCYSKFAQRGPDQTDEGIEIKPGVQVHAAPLKFLMDGCVKFAYPHGHDELLMIALENKTRKQTLLRTVPDVEQDGKFLEFQPHQVYQNGQGFPVSKADDYEMVMVHHHPLQKEELQHGMGNYLLYMTPGACPATNTAQAQQ
;
A
#
# COMPACT_ATOMS: atom_id res chain seq x y z
N MET A 1 8.06 -36.16 55.41
CA MET A 1 8.94 -35.32 54.57
C MET A 1 8.63 -35.66 53.13
N ASN A 2 7.74 -34.91 52.48
CA ASN A 2 7.48 -34.98 51.05
C ASN A 2 6.91 -33.62 50.63
N LEU A 3 7.67 -32.93 49.79
CA LEU A 3 7.45 -31.57 49.31
C LEU A 3 6.62 -31.66 48.02
N ILE A 4 5.40 -31.12 48.01
CA ILE A 4 4.62 -30.95 46.78
C ILE A 4 4.92 -29.57 46.23
N VAL A 5 5.64 -29.54 45.10
CA VAL A 5 5.90 -28.33 44.30
C VAL A 5 4.67 -28.07 43.43
N LEU A 6 4.03 -26.92 43.63
CA LEU A 6 2.93 -26.45 42.80
C LEU A 6 3.51 -25.69 41.60
N VAL A 7 3.38 -26.25 40.40
CA VAL A 7 3.70 -25.57 39.13
C VAL A 7 2.50 -24.73 38.72
N VAL A 8 2.67 -23.41 38.68
CA VAL A 8 1.66 -22.48 38.15
C VAL A 8 1.87 -22.36 36.64
N MET A 9 0.95 -22.91 35.85
CA MET A 9 0.85 -22.65 34.42
C MET A 9 0.11 -21.33 34.21
N THR A 10 0.80 -20.31 33.70
CA THR A 10 0.18 -19.09 33.18
C THR A 10 -0.28 -19.33 31.73
N LEU A 11 -1.59 -19.47 31.51
CA LEU A 11 -2.19 -19.41 30.18
C LEU A 11 -2.23 -17.95 29.71
N GLY A 12 -1.58 -17.64 28.59
CA GLY A 12 -1.73 -16.38 27.89
C GLY A 12 -3.11 -16.29 27.24
N LEU A 13 -3.84 -15.22 27.57
CA LEU A 13 -5.14 -14.89 26.98
C LEU A 13 -4.94 -14.34 25.57
N VAL A 14 -5.28 -15.13 24.55
CA VAL A 14 -5.47 -14.65 23.18
C VAL A 14 -6.88 -14.06 23.11
N THR A 15 -7.01 -12.74 23.12
CA THR A 15 -8.32 -12.08 22.96
C THR A 15 -8.68 -12.01 21.48
N SER A 16 -9.67 -12.80 21.06
CA SER A 16 -10.33 -12.65 19.77
C SER A 16 -11.09 -11.32 19.75
N ALA A 17 -10.73 -10.42 18.85
CA ALA A 17 -11.53 -9.23 18.57
C ALA A 17 -12.77 -9.64 17.76
N PHE A 18 -13.95 -9.24 18.22
CA PHE A 18 -15.22 -9.53 17.55
C PHE A 18 -15.44 -8.58 16.38
N ALA A 19 -15.90 -9.13 15.25
CA ALA A 19 -16.44 -8.37 14.13
C ALA A 19 -17.97 -8.32 14.27
N ASP A 20 -18.54 -7.12 14.38
CA ASP A 20 -19.99 -6.85 14.31
C ASP A 20 -20.12 -5.39 13.88
N GLY A 21 -20.94 -4.91 12.95
CA GLY A 21 -21.91 -5.49 12.02
C GLY A 21 -22.41 -4.30 11.15
N GLY A 22 -22.78 -4.55 9.89
CA GLY A 22 -23.26 -3.50 8.97
C GLY A 22 -24.32 -4.02 8.01
N HIS A 23 -25.52 -3.45 8.13
CA HIS A 23 -26.75 -3.48 7.30
C HIS A 23 -27.05 -4.70 6.40
N ASP A 24 -28.17 -5.35 6.72
CA ASP A 24 -28.85 -6.40 5.96
C ASP A 24 -29.23 -5.97 4.53
N HIS A 25 -28.82 -6.78 3.54
CA HIS A 25 -29.69 -7.69 2.79
C HIS A 25 -29.01 -8.10 1.48
N HIS A 26 -28.20 -9.16 1.53
CA HIS A 26 -28.14 -10.24 0.54
C HIS A 26 -27.36 -11.37 1.23
N ALA A 27 -28.00 -12.51 1.46
CA ALA A 27 -27.29 -13.69 1.95
C ALA A 27 -26.35 -14.17 0.84
N VAL A 28 -25.10 -13.71 0.89
CA VAL A 28 -24.03 -14.16 0.00
C VAL A 28 -23.78 -15.64 0.31
N PRO A 29 -23.75 -16.54 -0.70
CA PRO A 29 -23.43 -17.94 -0.47
C PRO A 29 -22.06 -18.04 0.21
N THR A 30 -22.07 -18.46 1.47
CA THR A 30 -20.83 -18.66 2.22
C THR A 30 -20.16 -19.91 1.67
N LEU A 31 -19.07 -19.72 0.92
CA LEU A 31 -18.21 -20.80 0.46
C LEU A 31 -17.77 -21.63 1.67
N LYS A 32 -17.93 -22.95 1.60
CA LYS A 32 -17.76 -23.91 2.71
C LYS A 32 -16.32 -24.08 3.24
N ASN A 33 -15.36 -23.27 2.80
CA ASN A 33 -13.98 -23.24 3.28
C ASN A 33 -13.54 -21.77 3.32
N GLN A 34 -13.84 -21.05 4.40
CA GLN A 34 -13.50 -19.63 4.49
C GLN A 34 -11.97 -19.46 4.51
N THR A 35 -11.43 -18.94 3.41
CA THR A 35 -10.20 -18.16 3.38
C THR A 35 -10.25 -17.16 4.53
N THR A 36 -9.38 -17.32 5.52
CA THR A 36 -9.46 -16.56 6.77
C THR A 36 -8.45 -15.42 6.72
N THR A 37 -8.86 -14.25 7.22
CA THR A 37 -7.93 -13.19 7.59
C THR A 37 -7.75 -13.23 9.11
N VAL A 38 -6.51 -13.36 9.57
CA VAL A 38 -6.15 -13.34 10.99
C VAL A 38 -5.39 -12.06 11.27
N VAL A 39 -5.82 -11.32 12.29
CA VAL A 39 -5.11 -10.14 12.79
C VAL A 39 -4.43 -10.50 14.10
N SER A 40 -3.12 -10.36 14.16
CA SER A 40 -2.32 -10.56 15.38
C SER A 40 -1.61 -9.28 15.76
N ILE A 41 -1.61 -8.96 17.06
CA ILE A 41 -0.90 -7.82 17.62
C ILE A 41 0.14 -8.38 18.59
N GLN A 42 1.42 -8.12 18.32
CA GLN A 42 2.52 -8.54 19.17
C GLN A 42 3.52 -7.40 19.30
N ASP A 43 3.87 -7.03 20.54
CA ASP A 43 4.75 -5.90 20.81
C ASP A 43 4.29 -4.62 20.09
N ASN A 44 5.14 -4.10 19.21
CA ASN A 44 4.88 -2.92 18.39
C ASN A 44 4.57 -3.29 16.93
N THR A 45 3.97 -4.45 16.68
CA THR A 45 3.55 -4.86 15.34
C THR A 45 2.10 -5.29 15.31
N VAL A 46 1.46 -5.00 14.18
CA VAL A 46 0.14 -5.53 13.83
C VAL A 46 0.29 -6.25 12.50
N THR A 47 0.04 -7.55 12.50
CA THR A 47 0.16 -8.39 11.30
C THR A 47 -1.19 -8.93 10.91
N LEU A 48 -1.57 -8.69 9.66
CA LEU A 48 -2.68 -9.35 8.99
C LEU A 48 -2.13 -10.50 8.16
N THR A 49 -2.68 -11.69 8.34
CA THR A 49 -2.34 -12.89 7.57
C THR A 49 -3.58 -13.35 6.81
N PHE A 50 -3.42 -13.57 5.51
CA PHE A 50 -4.48 -13.87 4.56
C PHE A 50 -4.26 -15.26 3.98
N GLY A 51 -5.31 -16.07 3.91
CA GLY A 51 -5.27 -17.40 3.30
C GLY A 51 -5.66 -18.52 4.28
N PRO A 52 -5.42 -19.80 3.92
CA PRO A 52 -4.88 -20.26 2.65
C PRO A 52 -5.87 -20.07 1.48
N ILE A 53 -5.36 -19.79 0.29
CA ILE A 53 -6.11 -19.75 -0.98
C ILE A 53 -5.42 -20.56 -2.07
N ASP A 54 -6.18 -21.15 -2.98
CA ASP A 54 -5.63 -21.79 -4.18
C ASP A 54 -5.62 -20.80 -5.35
N LEU A 55 -4.50 -20.75 -6.08
CA LEU A 55 -4.35 -19.93 -7.28
C LEU A 55 -4.48 -20.77 -8.57
N PRO A 56 -4.95 -20.17 -9.68
CA PRO A 56 -5.41 -18.79 -9.79
C PRO A 56 -6.76 -18.57 -9.09
N SER A 57 -6.89 -17.42 -8.43
CA SER A 57 -8.14 -16.96 -7.82
C SER A 57 -8.73 -15.83 -8.67
N GLY A 58 -10.04 -15.85 -8.91
CA GLY A 58 -10.73 -14.73 -9.55
C GLY A 58 -10.66 -13.45 -8.71
N HIS A 59 -11.00 -12.32 -9.33
CA HIS A 59 -11.19 -11.04 -8.67
C HIS A 59 -12.66 -10.64 -8.70
N GLU A 60 -13.13 -9.94 -7.67
CA GLU A 60 -14.48 -9.38 -7.61
C GLU A 60 -14.51 -7.91 -7.18
N GLY A 61 -15.45 -7.15 -7.77
CA GLY A 61 -15.74 -5.75 -7.44
C GLY A 61 -14.72 -4.74 -7.98
N ASP A 62 -14.96 -3.46 -7.68
CA ASP A 62 -14.15 -2.36 -8.24
C ASP A 62 -12.68 -2.40 -7.80
N LEU A 63 -12.39 -2.85 -6.57
CA LEU A 63 -11.04 -2.93 -6.01
C LEU A 63 -10.35 -4.28 -6.28
N ALA A 64 -10.88 -5.09 -7.20
CA ALA A 64 -10.33 -6.38 -7.61
C ALA A 64 -9.88 -7.28 -6.43
N ALA A 65 -10.80 -7.82 -5.64
CA ALA A 65 -10.43 -8.64 -4.47
C ALA A 65 -10.40 -10.14 -4.79
N SER A 66 -9.33 -10.85 -4.40
CA SER A 66 -9.26 -12.33 -4.43
C SER A 66 -9.84 -12.99 -3.19
N MET A 67 -9.97 -12.23 -2.09
CA MET A 67 -10.53 -12.68 -0.83
C MET A 67 -11.60 -11.69 -0.33
N PRO A 68 -12.56 -12.14 0.50
CA PRO A 68 -13.50 -11.23 1.12
C PRO A 68 -12.79 -10.09 1.86
N LYS A 69 -13.31 -8.88 1.72
CA LYS A 69 -12.82 -7.71 2.47
C LYS A 69 -12.90 -8.01 3.97
N HIS A 70 -11.87 -7.67 4.70
CA HIS A 70 -11.82 -7.89 6.15
C HIS A 70 -11.77 -6.56 6.88
N VAL A 71 -12.70 -6.35 7.81
CA VAL A 71 -12.77 -5.15 8.66
C VAL A 71 -12.30 -5.53 10.06
N PHE A 72 -11.41 -4.72 10.62
CA PHE A 72 -10.82 -4.92 11.94
C PHE A 72 -10.65 -3.58 12.66
N GLN A 73 -10.38 -3.63 13.96
CA GLN A 73 -10.15 -2.46 14.79
C GLN A 73 -8.91 -2.67 15.65
N LEU A 74 -8.22 -1.58 15.98
CA LEU A 74 -7.10 -1.62 16.93
C LEU A 74 -7.59 -1.37 18.37
N PRO A 75 -6.98 -2.02 19.37
CA PRO A 75 -7.42 -1.94 20.77
C PRO A 75 -7.09 -0.60 21.45
N LYS A 76 -6.14 0.16 20.87
CA LYS A 76 -5.68 1.47 21.34
C LYS A 76 -5.25 2.33 20.15
N ASP A 77 -5.04 3.62 20.39
CA ASP A 77 -4.41 4.52 19.42
C ASP A 77 -2.99 4.02 19.12
N MET A 78 -2.67 3.89 17.85
CA MET A 78 -1.34 3.49 17.38
C MET A 78 -0.89 4.38 16.23
N TYR A 79 0.42 4.52 16.06
CA TYR A 79 1.02 5.23 14.95
C TYR A 79 1.78 4.24 14.08
N MET A 80 1.32 4.02 12.86
CA MET A 80 2.05 3.22 11.88
C MET A 80 3.27 4.01 11.40
N VAL A 81 4.47 3.46 11.62
CA VAL A 81 5.77 4.05 11.27
C VAL A 81 6.44 3.34 10.09
N GLY A 82 5.75 2.38 9.49
CA GLY A 82 6.22 1.61 8.35
C GLY A 82 5.42 0.33 8.20
N PHE A 83 5.72 -0.45 7.17
CA PHE A 83 5.08 -1.73 6.92
C PHE A 83 5.92 -2.61 5.99
N LYS A 84 5.57 -3.90 5.91
CA LYS A 84 6.06 -4.83 4.90
C LYS A 84 4.99 -5.84 4.53
N SER A 85 5.12 -6.46 3.37
CA SER A 85 4.29 -7.58 2.95
C SER A 85 5.11 -8.84 2.66
N ALA A 86 4.45 -9.99 2.65
CA ALA A 86 5.03 -11.27 2.25
C ALA A 86 3.99 -12.11 1.51
N VAL A 87 4.43 -12.95 0.58
CA VAL A 87 3.62 -14.00 -0.07
C VAL A 87 4.37 -15.33 0.06
N PHE A 88 3.67 -16.37 0.50
CA PHE A 88 4.27 -17.65 0.91
C PHE A 88 3.23 -18.77 0.86
N THR A 89 3.64 -20.04 0.95
CA THR A 89 2.69 -21.16 1.13
C THR A 89 2.33 -21.34 2.60
N GLN A 90 1.28 -22.09 2.92
CA GLN A 90 0.89 -22.39 4.31
C GLN A 90 2.01 -23.04 5.14
N GLU A 91 2.94 -23.74 4.50
CA GLU A 91 4.13 -24.34 5.10
C GLU A 91 5.26 -23.33 5.36
N GLY A 92 5.07 -22.07 4.98
CA GLY A 92 6.03 -20.97 5.18
C GLY A 92 7.05 -20.79 4.06
N VAL A 93 6.87 -21.46 2.91
CA VAL A 93 7.80 -21.33 1.76
C VAL A 93 7.55 -20.00 1.06
N PRO A 94 8.54 -19.09 0.96
CA PRO A 94 8.37 -17.83 0.23
C PRO A 94 8.02 -18.08 -1.25
N LEU A 95 7.08 -17.29 -1.76
CA LEU A 95 6.67 -17.32 -3.15
C LEU A 95 7.23 -16.09 -3.90
N PRO A 96 7.37 -16.18 -5.24
CA PRO A 96 7.73 -15.02 -6.05
C PRO A 96 6.79 -13.82 -5.82
N ARG A 97 7.33 -12.60 -5.83
CA ARG A 97 6.56 -11.38 -5.50
C ARG A 97 5.38 -11.14 -6.45
N ASN A 98 5.51 -11.57 -7.70
CA ASN A 98 4.46 -11.49 -8.72
C ASN A 98 3.23 -12.40 -8.44
N TYR A 99 3.20 -13.11 -7.31
CA TYR A 99 1.97 -13.74 -6.82
C TYR A 99 1.03 -12.72 -6.18
N LEU A 100 1.57 -11.59 -5.68
CA LEU A 100 0.78 -10.55 -5.06
C LEU A 100 0.41 -9.47 -6.07
N HIS A 101 -0.89 -9.24 -6.29
CA HIS A 101 -1.34 -8.10 -7.07
C HIS A 101 -1.39 -6.87 -6.16
N HIS A 102 -2.13 -6.94 -5.05
CA HIS A 102 -2.11 -5.91 -4.01
C HIS A 102 -2.62 -6.38 -2.66
N ILE A 103 -2.16 -5.72 -1.61
CA ILE A 103 -2.79 -5.61 -0.30
C ILE A 103 -3.06 -4.13 -0.08
N LEU A 104 -4.33 -3.76 0.09
CA LEU A 104 -4.75 -2.39 0.33
C LEU A 104 -5.29 -2.26 1.75
N MET A 105 -4.86 -1.24 2.48
CA MET A 105 -5.34 -0.92 3.82
C MET A 105 -6.05 0.43 3.84
N LEU A 106 -7.32 0.42 4.22
CA LEU A 106 -8.21 1.57 4.24
C LEU A 106 -8.71 1.87 5.65
N ASN A 107 -8.95 3.14 5.96
CA ASN A 107 -9.60 3.58 7.18
C ASN A 107 -10.98 4.13 6.80
N ASN A 108 -12.04 3.38 7.09
CA ASN A 108 -13.39 3.70 6.65
C ASN A 108 -14.01 4.89 7.39
N ASP A 109 -13.46 5.27 8.54
CA ASP A 109 -13.96 6.39 9.33
C ASP A 109 -13.19 7.69 9.06
N LYS A 110 -12.16 7.67 8.21
CA LYS A 110 -11.38 8.86 7.85
C LYS A 110 -11.54 9.13 6.35
N PRO A 111 -11.95 10.34 5.93
CA PRO A 111 -12.03 10.67 4.51
C PRO A 111 -10.62 10.76 3.89
N SER A 112 -10.52 10.34 2.63
CA SER A 112 -9.32 10.51 1.82
C SER A 112 -9.06 11.99 1.51
N VAL A 113 -7.82 12.41 1.67
CA VAL A 113 -7.37 13.77 1.34
C VAL A 113 -7.08 13.95 -0.15
N SER A 114 -6.91 12.86 -0.89
CA SER A 114 -6.66 12.87 -2.35
C SER A 114 -7.89 12.55 -3.19
N CYS A 115 -8.86 11.82 -2.63
CA CYS A 115 -10.04 11.33 -3.34
C CYS A 115 -11.32 11.67 -2.55
N PRO A 116 -11.93 12.84 -2.80
CA PRO A 116 -13.14 13.25 -2.08
C PRO A 116 -14.27 12.22 -2.20
N GLY A 117 -14.88 11.87 -1.06
CA GLY A 117 -15.97 10.88 -0.98
C GLY A 117 -15.51 9.43 -0.76
N GLU A 118 -14.19 9.19 -0.72
CA GLU A 118 -13.59 7.88 -0.43
C GLU A 118 -13.03 7.81 1.00
N PRO A 119 -12.92 6.62 1.61
CA PRO A 119 -12.16 6.42 2.83
C PRO A 119 -10.66 6.54 2.57
N LEU A 120 -9.89 6.83 3.60
CA LEU A 120 -8.45 7.02 3.51
C LEU A 120 -7.77 5.69 3.19
N PHE A 121 -7.14 5.60 2.01
CA PHE A 121 -6.15 4.57 1.73
C PHE A 121 -4.83 4.92 2.44
N PHE A 122 -4.54 4.23 3.53
CA PHE A 122 -3.44 4.64 4.44
C PHE A 122 -2.15 3.84 4.23
N SER A 123 -2.20 2.67 3.60
CA SER A 123 -1.01 1.93 3.17
C SER A 123 -1.40 0.80 2.23
N GLY A 124 -0.45 0.33 1.43
CA GLY A 124 -0.62 -0.87 0.64
C GLY A 124 0.70 -1.32 0.03
N ALA A 125 0.67 -2.51 -0.55
CA ALA A 125 1.79 -3.08 -1.28
C ALA A 125 1.27 -4.04 -2.36
N GLY A 126 1.84 -3.99 -3.55
CA GLY A 126 1.68 -4.98 -4.62
C GLY A 126 2.92 -5.85 -4.77
N LEU A 127 3.19 -6.25 -6.01
CA LEU A 127 4.36 -7.05 -6.38
C LEU A 127 5.70 -6.38 -6.01
N GLU A 128 5.72 -5.08 -5.73
CA GLU A 128 6.92 -4.42 -5.23
C GLU A 128 7.40 -4.99 -3.91
N MET A 129 6.47 -5.26 -2.98
CA MET A 129 6.72 -5.78 -1.62
C MET A 129 7.89 -5.09 -0.88
N THR A 130 8.26 -3.87 -1.28
CA THR A 130 9.37 -3.13 -0.67
C THR A 130 8.97 -2.77 0.75
N GLU A 131 9.85 -3.05 1.71
CA GLU A 131 9.63 -2.66 3.10
C GLU A 131 9.66 -1.13 3.22
N ALA A 132 8.59 -0.58 3.79
CA ALA A 132 8.48 0.84 4.07
C ALA A 132 8.91 1.15 5.51
N LYS A 133 9.80 2.12 5.66
CA LYS A 133 10.18 2.74 6.94
C LYS A 133 10.02 4.25 6.81
N PHE A 134 9.19 4.85 7.64
CA PHE A 134 9.02 6.29 7.64
C PHE A 134 10.21 6.97 8.32
N PRO A 135 10.50 8.26 8.03
CA PRO A 135 11.50 9.00 8.78
C PRO A 135 11.18 9.01 10.28
N ASP A 136 12.22 8.98 11.11
CA ASP A 136 12.08 8.96 12.57
C ASP A 136 11.18 10.09 13.09
N GLY A 137 10.29 9.73 14.01
CA GLY A 137 9.34 10.67 14.61
C GLY A 137 8.14 11.02 13.74
N TYR A 138 7.92 10.34 12.60
CA TYR A 138 6.74 10.49 11.76
C TYR A 138 5.95 9.19 11.66
N GLY A 139 4.62 9.29 11.60
CA GLY A 139 3.75 8.13 11.47
C GLY A 139 2.32 8.47 11.09
N VAL A 140 1.58 7.48 10.61
CA VAL A 140 0.15 7.60 10.31
C VAL A 140 -0.64 7.17 11.53
N LYS A 141 -1.50 8.04 12.05
CA LYS A 141 -2.36 7.71 13.19
C LYS A 141 -3.48 6.76 12.77
N LEU A 142 -3.60 5.66 13.51
CA LEU A 142 -4.70 4.70 13.45
C LEU A 142 -5.39 4.74 14.82
N ALA A 143 -6.52 5.43 14.92
CA ALA A 143 -7.18 5.66 16.20
C ALA A 143 -7.95 4.41 16.65
N LYS A 144 -8.07 4.25 17.98
CA LYS A 144 -8.85 3.17 18.60
C LYS A 144 -10.29 3.18 18.07
N GLY A 145 -10.79 1.98 17.76
CA GLY A 145 -12.19 1.80 17.36
C GLY A 145 -12.54 2.24 15.94
N GLN A 146 -11.57 2.72 15.15
CA GLN A 146 -11.79 2.93 13.72
C GLN A 146 -11.85 1.59 12.98
N HIS A 147 -12.79 1.48 12.05
CA HIS A 147 -13.01 0.41 11.09
C HIS A 147 -11.92 0.47 10.01
N LEU A 148 -10.83 -0.23 10.28
CA LEU A 148 -9.78 -0.46 9.29
C LEU A 148 -10.20 -1.63 8.41
N MET A 149 -9.93 -1.54 7.11
CA MET A 149 -10.30 -2.55 6.12
C MET A 149 -9.06 -2.98 5.34
N SER A 150 -8.93 -4.29 5.13
CA SER A 150 -7.95 -4.86 4.21
C SER A 150 -8.63 -5.46 2.98
N VAL A 151 -8.06 -5.20 1.80
CA VAL A 151 -8.44 -5.80 0.51
C VAL A 151 -7.22 -6.48 -0.08
N VAL A 152 -7.32 -7.77 -0.43
CA VAL A 152 -6.19 -8.54 -0.95
C VAL A 152 -6.54 -9.15 -2.29
N ALA A 153 -5.59 -9.01 -3.22
CA ALA A 153 -5.64 -9.58 -4.56
C ALA A 153 -4.34 -10.31 -4.84
N PHE A 154 -4.46 -11.55 -5.31
CA PHE A 154 -3.37 -12.31 -5.89
C PHE A 154 -3.37 -12.14 -7.39
N TYR A 155 -2.21 -12.23 -8.01
CA TYR A 155 -2.10 -12.04 -9.45
C TYR A 155 -2.80 -13.17 -10.20
N HIS A 156 -3.72 -12.84 -11.09
CA HIS A 156 -4.57 -13.83 -11.75
C HIS A 156 -3.79 -14.72 -12.74
N LYS A 157 -2.60 -14.29 -13.19
CA LYS A 157 -1.68 -15.08 -14.03
C LYS A 157 -0.63 -15.85 -13.21
N ALA A 158 -0.73 -15.86 -11.87
CA ALA A 158 0.18 -16.65 -11.05
C ALA A 158 0.05 -18.15 -11.40
N PRO A 159 1.16 -18.92 -11.40
CA PRO A 159 1.11 -20.35 -11.63
C PRO A 159 0.17 -21.07 -10.64
N PRO A 160 -0.52 -22.15 -11.06
CA PRO A 160 -1.37 -22.93 -10.18
C PRO A 160 -0.62 -23.38 -8.92
N THR A 161 -1.05 -22.89 -7.77
CA THR A 161 -0.36 -23.08 -6.49
C THR A 161 -1.39 -23.27 -5.39
N LYS A 162 -1.16 -24.26 -4.53
CA LYS A 162 -2.06 -24.59 -3.41
C LYS A 162 -1.65 -23.86 -2.15
N ASN A 163 -2.65 -23.57 -1.31
CA ASN A 163 -2.44 -23.05 0.04
C ASN A 163 -1.56 -21.78 0.11
N VAL A 164 -1.75 -20.86 -0.83
CA VAL A 164 -1.07 -19.58 -0.85
C VAL A 164 -1.56 -18.72 0.30
N MET A 165 -0.62 -18.06 0.95
CA MET A 165 -0.79 -17.13 2.04
C MET A 165 -0.17 -15.78 1.64
N ALA A 166 -0.72 -14.70 2.20
CA ALA A 166 -0.06 -13.40 2.20
C ALA A 166 -0.05 -12.82 3.62
N SER A 167 0.85 -11.88 3.88
CA SER A 167 0.80 -11.10 5.11
C SER A 167 1.10 -9.64 4.86
N PHE A 168 0.57 -8.79 5.73
CA PHE A 168 0.89 -7.38 5.82
C PHE A 168 1.19 -7.04 7.28
N THR A 169 2.43 -6.66 7.54
CA THR A 169 2.90 -6.31 8.89
C THR A 169 3.10 -4.81 8.96
N MET A 170 2.31 -4.15 9.81
CA MET A 170 2.50 -2.76 10.19
C MET A 170 3.47 -2.67 11.37
N TYR A 171 4.45 -1.79 11.25
CA TYR A 171 5.30 -1.38 12.36
C TYR A 171 4.65 -0.21 13.07
N MET A 172 4.53 -0.32 14.39
CA MET A 172 3.91 0.70 15.23
C MET A 172 4.99 1.42 16.02
N ALA A 173 4.80 2.72 16.26
CA ALA A 173 5.66 3.46 17.17
C ALA A 173 5.60 2.85 18.59
N PRO A 174 6.71 2.87 19.35
CA PRO A 174 6.67 2.56 20.77
C PRO A 174 5.67 3.44 21.51
N GLU A 175 5.08 2.89 22.57
CA GLU A 175 4.17 3.65 23.42
C GLU A 175 4.88 4.89 23.98
N GLN A 176 4.20 6.04 23.96
CA GLN A 176 4.71 7.36 24.38
C GLN A 176 5.83 7.97 23.52
N ALA A 177 6.27 7.31 22.44
CA ALA A 177 7.19 7.94 21.50
C ALA A 177 6.53 9.19 20.86
N PRO A 178 7.22 10.34 20.79
CA PRO A 178 6.69 11.50 20.11
C PRO A 178 6.60 11.23 18.60
N VAL A 179 5.39 11.26 18.06
CA VAL A 179 5.14 11.06 16.62
C VAL A 179 4.39 12.25 16.04
N LYS A 180 4.90 12.79 14.95
CA LYS A 180 4.22 13.76 14.10
C LYS A 180 3.33 13.00 13.11
N GLU A 181 2.05 13.33 13.15
CA GLU A 181 1.05 12.67 12.31
C GLU A 181 1.24 13.05 10.84
N MET A 182 1.19 12.05 9.97
CA MET A 182 1.13 12.22 8.52
C MET A 182 -0.25 11.82 8.01
N ASP A 183 -0.72 12.54 6.99
CA ASP A 183 -1.75 12.09 6.07
C ASP A 183 -1.14 11.33 4.90
N VAL A 184 -1.98 10.55 4.22
CA VAL A 184 -1.58 9.73 3.07
C VAL A 184 -2.33 10.20 1.84
N TYR A 185 -1.60 10.52 0.78
CA TYR A 185 -2.14 11.12 -0.43
C TYR A 185 -1.74 10.30 -1.65
N GLN A 186 -2.74 9.86 -2.41
CA GLN A 186 -2.56 9.01 -3.57
C GLN A 186 -2.38 9.87 -4.82
N VAL A 187 -1.37 9.55 -5.63
CA VAL A 187 -1.13 10.18 -6.94
C VAL A 187 -0.71 9.13 -7.96
N GLY A 188 -1.07 9.33 -9.23
CA GLY A 188 -0.83 8.34 -10.27
C GLY A 188 -1.13 8.81 -11.68
N VAL A 189 -0.75 8.00 -12.66
CA VAL A 189 -1.04 8.25 -14.09
C VAL A 189 -2.37 7.63 -14.53
N ASN A 190 -2.88 6.63 -13.82
CA ASN A 190 -4.21 6.06 -13.99
C ASN A 190 -5.21 6.65 -13.00
N VAL A 191 -6.49 6.24 -13.11
CA VAL A 191 -7.50 6.58 -12.10
C VAL A 191 -7.11 5.98 -10.76
N VAL A 192 -6.66 6.82 -9.82
CA VAL A 192 -6.29 6.40 -8.45
C VAL A 192 -7.47 6.37 -7.48
N CYS A 193 -8.51 7.15 -7.76
CA CYS A 193 -9.71 7.24 -6.94
C CYS A 193 -10.73 6.20 -7.42
N TYR A 194 -11.02 5.18 -6.62
CA TYR A 194 -11.86 4.06 -7.04
C TYR A 194 -13.30 4.47 -7.39
N SER A 195 -13.81 5.54 -6.79
CA SER A 195 -15.10 6.16 -7.13
C SER A 195 -15.17 6.65 -8.58
N LYS A 196 -14.02 6.78 -9.25
CA LYS A 196 -13.90 7.21 -10.64
C LYS A 196 -13.59 6.04 -11.59
N PHE A 197 -13.59 4.78 -11.13
CA PHE A 197 -13.29 3.63 -12.00
C PHE A 197 -14.27 3.48 -13.18
N ALA A 198 -15.52 3.90 -13.01
CA ALA A 198 -16.50 3.95 -14.11
C ALA A 198 -16.20 5.06 -15.14
N GLN A 199 -15.26 5.97 -14.86
CA GLN A 199 -14.85 7.08 -15.74
C GLN A 199 -13.54 6.76 -16.49
N ARG A 200 -13.03 5.53 -16.37
CA ARG A 200 -11.85 5.06 -17.09
C ARG A 200 -12.04 5.12 -18.60
N GLY A 201 -10.94 5.40 -19.30
CA GLY A 201 -10.89 5.30 -20.76
C GLY A 201 -11.08 3.86 -21.25
N PRO A 202 -11.37 3.65 -22.55
CA PRO A 202 -11.53 2.32 -23.12
C PRO A 202 -10.24 1.48 -23.10
N ASP A 203 -9.08 2.12 -22.93
CA ASP A 203 -7.75 1.53 -22.79
C ASP A 203 -7.34 1.30 -21.33
N GLN A 204 -8.29 1.40 -20.39
CA GLN A 204 -8.03 1.30 -18.96
C GLN A 204 -8.88 0.24 -18.30
N THR A 205 -8.24 -0.57 -17.47
CA THR A 205 -8.85 -1.60 -16.63
C THR A 205 -8.49 -1.37 -15.16
N ASP A 206 -8.86 -2.29 -14.29
CA ASP A 206 -8.40 -2.37 -12.90
C ASP A 206 -6.92 -2.73 -12.78
N GLU A 207 -6.35 -3.33 -13.83
CA GLU A 207 -4.91 -3.63 -13.96
C GLU A 207 -4.09 -2.44 -14.50
N GLY A 208 -4.74 -1.34 -14.91
CA GLY A 208 -4.06 -0.11 -15.34
C GLY A 208 -4.35 0.30 -16.78
N ILE A 209 -3.41 1.06 -17.38
CA ILE A 209 -3.49 1.53 -18.77
C ILE A 209 -2.87 0.48 -19.68
N GLU A 210 -3.50 0.16 -20.80
CA GLU A 210 -2.94 -0.72 -21.83
C GLU A 210 -1.57 -0.24 -22.30
N ILE A 211 -0.57 -1.12 -22.23
CA ILE A 211 0.80 -0.88 -22.70
C ILE A 211 0.98 -1.56 -24.06
N LYS A 212 1.40 -0.79 -25.05
CA LYS A 212 1.65 -1.27 -26.43
C LYS A 212 3.12 -1.61 -26.62
N PRO A 213 3.46 -2.48 -27.59
CA PRO A 213 4.84 -2.79 -27.94
C PRO A 213 5.74 -1.56 -28.11
N GLY A 214 6.91 -1.60 -27.50
CA GLY A 214 7.91 -0.53 -27.49
C GLY A 214 7.86 0.36 -26.25
N VAL A 215 8.58 1.48 -26.32
CA VAL A 215 8.66 2.46 -25.23
C VAL A 215 7.46 3.40 -25.28
N GLN A 216 6.82 3.60 -24.14
CA GLN A 216 5.70 4.52 -23.99
C GLN A 216 5.89 5.45 -22.81
N VAL A 217 5.41 6.68 -22.97
CA VAL A 217 5.37 7.68 -21.91
C VAL A 217 3.91 8.07 -21.70
N HIS A 218 3.43 7.88 -20.48
CA HIS A 218 2.10 8.28 -20.06
C HIS A 218 2.25 9.39 -19.03
N ALA A 219 1.42 10.42 -19.15
CA ALA A 219 1.41 11.53 -18.22
C ALA A 219 -0.03 11.88 -17.83
N ALA A 220 -0.22 12.26 -16.57
CA ALA A 220 -1.50 12.71 -16.06
C ALA A 220 -1.34 14.03 -15.28
N PRO A 221 -2.14 15.06 -15.59
CA PRO A 221 -2.10 16.30 -14.83
C PRO A 221 -2.58 16.04 -13.39
N LEU A 222 -1.93 16.71 -12.44
CA LEU A 222 -2.22 16.58 -11.03
C LEU A 222 -2.39 17.97 -10.39
N LYS A 223 -3.46 18.11 -9.62
CA LYS A 223 -3.67 19.24 -8.71
C LYS A 223 -3.83 18.72 -7.29
N PHE A 224 -2.98 19.18 -6.37
CA PHE A 224 -3.14 18.83 -4.96
C PHE A 224 -4.38 19.50 -4.37
N LEU A 225 -5.08 18.79 -3.49
CA LEU A 225 -6.24 19.29 -2.76
C LEU A 225 -5.87 19.88 -1.39
N MET A 226 -4.60 19.77 -1.00
CA MET A 226 -4.05 20.34 0.23
C MET A 226 -2.60 20.78 0.03
N ASP A 227 -2.16 21.75 0.83
CA ASP A 227 -0.73 22.05 0.97
C ASP A 227 -0.12 21.04 1.94
N GLY A 228 1.10 20.61 1.68
CA GLY A 228 1.74 19.60 2.51
C GLY A 228 3.25 19.52 2.34
N CYS A 229 3.87 18.79 3.26
CA CYS A 229 5.28 18.47 3.21
C CYS A 229 5.47 16.95 3.14
N VAL A 230 5.86 16.44 1.97
CA VAL A 230 6.04 15.02 1.72
C VAL A 230 7.30 14.53 2.43
N LYS A 231 7.15 13.51 3.28
CA LYS A 231 8.24 12.92 4.08
C LYS A 231 8.67 11.56 3.57
N PHE A 232 7.75 10.82 2.98
CA PHE A 232 7.98 9.51 2.40
C PHE A 232 7.09 9.35 1.17
N ALA A 233 7.58 8.68 0.13
CA ALA A 233 6.80 8.35 -1.05
C ALA A 233 7.00 6.88 -1.38
N TYR A 234 5.94 6.08 -1.21
CA TYR A 234 5.96 4.67 -1.55
C TYR A 234 5.61 4.50 -3.04
N PRO A 235 6.54 4.04 -3.89
CA PRO A 235 6.26 3.79 -5.29
C PRO A 235 5.46 2.49 -5.47
N HIS A 236 4.58 2.48 -6.45
CA HIS A 236 3.91 1.29 -6.94
C HIS A 236 4.00 1.25 -8.46
N GLY A 237 4.23 0.05 -8.98
CA GLY A 237 4.51 -0.19 -10.39
C GLY A 237 4.19 -1.61 -10.80
N HIS A 238 3.81 -1.79 -12.06
CA HIS A 238 3.61 -3.11 -12.66
C HIS A 238 4.87 -3.55 -13.43
N ASP A 239 4.83 -4.78 -13.96
CA ASP A 239 5.81 -5.24 -14.95
C ASP A 239 5.94 -4.20 -16.09
N GLU A 240 7.14 -4.13 -16.66
CA GLU A 240 7.54 -3.27 -17.78
C GLU A 240 7.65 -1.77 -17.44
N LEU A 241 7.42 -1.40 -16.17
CA LEU A 241 7.70 -0.05 -15.69
C LEU A 241 9.20 0.23 -15.73
N LEU A 242 9.57 1.32 -16.39
CA LEU A 242 10.95 1.84 -16.41
C LEU A 242 11.14 3.05 -15.49
N MET A 243 10.08 3.83 -15.25
CA MET A 243 10.18 5.03 -14.42
C MET A 243 8.80 5.52 -13.97
N ILE A 244 8.73 6.03 -12.75
CA ILE A 244 7.65 6.90 -12.28
C ILE A 244 8.23 8.21 -11.73
N ALA A 245 7.61 9.34 -12.08
CA ALA A 245 8.03 10.65 -11.62
C ALA A 245 6.84 11.54 -11.22
N LEU A 246 7.10 12.45 -10.28
CA LEU A 246 6.22 13.57 -9.93
C LEU A 246 6.94 14.86 -10.29
N GLU A 247 6.38 15.62 -11.23
CA GLU A 247 6.91 16.89 -11.69
C GLU A 247 6.07 18.05 -11.18
N ASN A 248 6.73 19.11 -10.71
CA ASN A 248 6.11 20.41 -10.49
C ASN A 248 6.32 21.26 -11.76
N LYS A 249 5.25 21.44 -12.53
CA LYS A 249 5.29 22.14 -13.82
C LYS A 249 5.40 23.65 -13.63
N THR A 250 4.80 24.20 -12.58
CA THR A 250 4.91 25.63 -12.24
C THR A 250 6.35 26.02 -11.92
N ARG A 251 7.05 25.21 -11.12
CA ARG A 251 8.43 25.48 -10.68
C ARG A 251 9.50 24.85 -11.57
N LYS A 252 9.10 24.10 -12.60
CA LYS A 252 10.01 23.37 -13.52
C LYS A 252 10.99 22.47 -12.76
N GLN A 253 10.47 21.68 -11.83
CA GLN A 253 11.27 20.84 -10.94
C GLN A 253 10.73 19.41 -10.92
N THR A 254 11.63 18.42 -11.03
CA THR A 254 11.32 17.03 -10.69
C THR A 254 11.40 16.86 -9.18
N LEU A 255 10.29 16.48 -8.54
CA LEU A 255 10.22 16.28 -7.10
C LEU A 255 10.54 14.84 -6.71
N LEU A 256 10.00 13.88 -7.46
CA LEU A 256 10.27 12.45 -7.31
C LEU A 256 10.63 11.85 -8.66
N ARG A 257 11.58 10.92 -8.64
CA ARG A 257 11.93 10.07 -9.78
C ARG A 257 12.40 8.73 -9.25
N THR A 258 11.61 7.69 -9.51
CA THR A 258 11.91 6.32 -9.11
C THR A 258 12.07 5.47 -10.36
N VAL A 259 13.14 4.69 -10.41
CA VAL A 259 13.45 3.73 -11.48
C VAL A 259 13.56 2.38 -10.81
N PRO A 260 12.67 1.41 -11.10
CA PRO A 260 12.75 0.08 -10.52
C PRO A 260 13.88 -0.75 -11.14
N ASP A 261 14.25 -1.82 -10.43
CA ASP A 261 15.03 -2.90 -11.03
C ASP A 261 14.07 -3.80 -11.82
N VAL A 262 14.45 -4.12 -13.06
CA VAL A 262 13.68 -4.98 -13.98
C VAL A 262 14.58 -6.00 -14.66
N GLU A 263 14.04 -7.16 -14.99
CA GLU A 263 14.70 -8.14 -15.85
C GLU A 263 14.69 -7.66 -17.32
N GLN A 264 15.49 -8.33 -18.17
CA GLN A 264 15.63 -7.96 -19.59
C GLN A 264 14.30 -8.05 -20.36
N ASP A 265 13.39 -8.91 -19.92
CA ASP A 265 12.06 -9.07 -20.52
C ASP A 265 11.02 -8.09 -19.94
N GLY A 266 11.45 -7.14 -19.10
CA GLY A 266 10.58 -6.16 -18.47
C GLY A 266 9.92 -6.63 -17.17
N LYS A 267 10.12 -7.88 -16.73
CA LYS A 267 9.58 -8.32 -15.44
C LYS A 267 10.12 -7.46 -14.30
N PHE A 268 9.22 -6.92 -13.50
CA PHE A 268 9.55 -6.11 -12.34
C PHE A 268 10.21 -6.96 -11.26
N LEU A 269 11.27 -6.43 -10.64
CA LEU A 269 11.97 -7.08 -9.53
C LEU A 269 11.66 -6.39 -8.20
N GLU A 270 12.09 -5.15 -8.07
CA GLU A 270 11.88 -4.36 -6.86
C GLU A 270 12.14 -2.87 -7.05
N PHE A 271 11.59 -2.08 -6.12
CA PHE A 271 12.17 -0.78 -5.80
C PHE A 271 13.16 -0.98 -4.67
N GLN A 272 14.44 -0.72 -4.94
CA GLN A 272 15.49 -0.76 -3.94
C GLN A 272 15.24 0.31 -2.86
N PRO A 273 15.67 0.09 -1.61
CA PRO A 273 15.45 1.06 -0.53
C PRO A 273 15.95 2.48 -0.85
N HIS A 274 17.06 2.60 -1.58
CA HIS A 274 17.62 3.90 -1.98
C HIS A 274 16.84 4.61 -3.09
N GLN A 275 15.94 3.90 -3.78
CA GLN A 275 15.05 4.44 -4.81
C GLN A 275 13.74 4.97 -4.18
N VAL A 276 13.39 4.54 -2.97
CA VAL A 276 12.21 4.99 -2.23
C VAL A 276 12.53 6.30 -1.51
N TYR A 277 11.74 7.34 -1.76
CA TYR A 277 11.97 8.63 -1.12
C TYR A 277 11.64 8.58 0.37
N GLN A 278 12.61 8.98 1.20
CA GLN A 278 12.47 9.11 2.65
C GLN A 278 13.31 10.29 3.15
N ASN A 279 12.67 11.33 3.68
CA ASN A 279 13.39 12.48 4.24
C ASN A 279 12.55 13.21 5.31
N GLY A 280 13.08 13.33 6.52
CA GLY A 280 12.41 14.04 7.62
C GLY A 280 12.22 15.55 7.40
N GLN A 281 13.04 16.19 6.54
CA GLN A 281 12.82 17.57 6.09
C GLN A 281 11.71 17.65 5.04
N GLY A 282 11.68 16.68 4.13
CA GLY A 282 10.66 16.56 3.11
C GLY A 282 10.81 17.54 1.95
N PHE A 283 9.83 17.54 1.04
CA PHE A 283 9.65 18.58 0.02
C PHE A 283 8.20 19.12 0.02
N PRO A 284 8.00 20.40 -0.32
CA PRO A 284 6.67 21.00 -0.27
C PRO A 284 5.85 20.67 -1.52
N VAL A 285 4.55 20.47 -1.31
CA VAL A 285 3.50 20.50 -2.34
C VAL A 285 2.45 21.54 -1.98
N SER A 286 1.80 22.10 -2.99
CA SER A 286 0.88 23.22 -2.82
C SER A 286 -0.32 23.11 -3.76
N LYS A 287 -1.48 23.59 -3.32
CA LYS A 287 -2.66 23.75 -4.17
C LYS A 287 -2.47 24.81 -5.27
N ALA A 288 -1.51 25.72 -5.11
CA ALA A 288 -1.28 26.80 -6.07
C ALA A 288 -0.56 26.30 -7.33
N ASP A 289 0.36 25.34 -7.18
CA ASP A 289 1.19 24.83 -8.26
C ASP A 289 0.44 23.77 -9.09
N ASP A 290 0.86 23.60 -10.34
CA ASP A 290 0.41 22.55 -11.25
C ASP A 290 1.47 21.46 -11.33
N TYR A 291 1.01 20.21 -11.26
CA TYR A 291 1.87 19.04 -11.23
C TYR A 291 1.51 18.09 -12.36
N GLU A 292 2.41 17.15 -12.62
CA GLU A 292 2.21 16.07 -13.56
C GLU A 292 2.82 14.79 -13.00
N MET A 293 2.03 13.73 -13.01
CA MET A 293 2.54 12.37 -12.83
C MET A 293 3.03 11.87 -14.19
N VAL A 294 4.22 11.29 -14.23
CA VAL A 294 4.81 10.73 -15.45
C VAL A 294 5.20 9.28 -15.18
N MET A 295 4.93 8.43 -16.15
CA MET A 295 5.17 6.99 -16.09
C MET A 295 5.73 6.54 -17.43
N VAL A 296 6.84 5.80 -17.41
CA VAL A 296 7.50 5.27 -18.61
C VAL A 296 7.47 3.76 -18.56
N HIS A 297 7.01 3.13 -19.64
CA HIS A 297 6.99 1.68 -19.80
C HIS A 297 7.77 1.25 -21.02
N HIS A 298 8.18 -0.02 -21.05
CA HIS A 298 8.69 -0.67 -22.24
C HIS A 298 8.18 -2.10 -22.35
N HIS A 299 7.21 -2.31 -23.24
CA HIS A 299 6.74 -3.64 -23.60
C HIS A 299 7.68 -4.22 -24.67
N PRO A 300 8.39 -5.33 -24.42
CA PRO A 300 9.31 -5.91 -25.40
C PRO A 300 8.60 -6.24 -26.72
N LEU A 301 9.22 -5.91 -27.86
CA LEU A 301 8.62 -6.07 -29.19
C LEU A 301 8.25 -7.52 -29.55
N GLN A 302 8.89 -8.48 -28.90
CA GLN A 302 8.65 -9.92 -29.08
C GLN A 302 7.56 -10.49 -28.17
N LYS A 303 7.05 -9.72 -27.21
CA LYS A 303 5.89 -10.11 -26.40
C LYS A 303 4.63 -9.67 -27.14
N GLU A 304 3.67 -10.59 -27.29
CA GLU A 304 2.40 -10.34 -27.97
C GLU A 304 1.24 -10.26 -26.96
N GLU A 305 1.49 -10.63 -25.71
CA GLU A 305 0.50 -10.61 -24.64
C GLU A 305 0.12 -9.17 -24.28
N LEU A 306 -1.19 -8.91 -24.22
CA LEU A 306 -1.71 -7.65 -23.70
C LEU A 306 -1.22 -7.42 -22.27
N GLN A 307 -0.67 -6.23 -22.04
CA GLN A 307 -0.21 -5.80 -20.73
C GLN A 307 -0.88 -4.49 -20.29
N HIS A 308 -1.05 -4.34 -18.99
CA HIS A 308 -1.50 -3.10 -18.38
C HIS A 308 -0.49 -2.60 -17.35
N GLY A 309 -0.24 -1.30 -17.37
CA GLY A 309 0.73 -0.63 -16.51
C GLY A 309 0.05 0.33 -15.54
N MET A 310 0.59 0.35 -14.32
CA MET A 310 0.31 1.37 -13.30
C MET A 310 1.59 2.01 -12.81
N GLY A 311 1.47 3.24 -12.34
CA GLY A 311 2.57 4.03 -11.82
C GLY A 311 2.01 5.05 -10.84
N ASN A 312 2.09 4.70 -9.55
CA ASN A 312 1.50 5.46 -8.46
C ASN A 312 2.52 5.77 -7.36
N TYR A 313 2.26 6.84 -6.60
CA TYR A 313 2.88 7.03 -5.29
C TYR A 313 1.81 7.12 -4.21
N LEU A 314 2.08 6.50 -3.06
CA LEU A 314 1.49 6.91 -1.79
C LEU A 314 2.43 7.91 -1.11
N LEU A 315 2.02 9.16 -1.08
CA LEU A 315 2.75 10.25 -0.44
C LEU A 315 2.32 10.35 1.01
N TYR A 316 3.25 10.15 1.93
CA TYR A 316 3.04 10.36 3.36
C TYR A 316 3.55 11.75 3.70
N MET A 317 2.65 12.63 4.10
CA MET A 317 2.95 14.05 4.26
C MET A 317 2.31 14.66 5.49
N THR A 318 2.99 15.62 6.09
CA THR A 318 2.39 16.47 7.12
C THR A 318 1.60 17.61 6.45
N PRO A 319 0.44 18.02 6.97
CA PRO A 319 -0.27 19.19 6.48
C PRO A 319 0.57 20.47 6.58
N GLY A 320 0.47 21.35 5.59
CA GLY A 320 1.13 22.66 5.58
C GLY A 320 2.61 22.64 5.16
N ALA A 321 3.35 23.65 5.59
CA ALA A 321 4.72 23.89 5.12
C ALA A 321 5.73 22.87 5.65
N CYS A 322 6.80 22.64 4.87
CA CYS A 322 7.96 21.92 5.37
C CYS A 322 8.69 22.71 6.47
N PRO A 323 9.37 22.02 7.41
CA PRO A 323 10.28 22.68 8.33
C PRO A 323 11.27 23.56 7.55
N ALA A 324 11.54 24.75 8.06
CA ALA A 324 12.60 25.57 7.51
C ALA A 324 13.93 24.81 7.68
N THR A 325 14.72 24.72 6.61
CA THR A 325 16.11 24.33 6.74
C THR A 325 16.79 25.41 7.58
N ASN A 326 17.11 25.09 8.84
CA ASN A 326 18.04 25.91 9.61
C ASN A 326 19.40 25.81 8.92
N THR A 327 19.67 26.69 7.97
CA THR A 327 21.02 27.02 7.52
C THR A 327 21.72 27.78 8.65
N ALA A 328 21.99 27.08 9.75
CA ALA A 328 22.91 27.55 10.77
C ALA A 328 24.34 27.43 10.22
N GLN A 329 24.84 28.55 9.70
CA GLN A 329 26.25 28.96 9.67
C GLN A 329 27.28 27.89 9.26
N ALA A 330 27.46 27.70 7.94
CA ALA A 330 28.77 27.38 7.37
C ALA A 330 29.47 28.69 6.99
N GLN A 331 29.84 29.47 8.00
CA GLN A 331 30.85 30.53 7.93
C GLN A 331 31.57 30.54 9.28
N GLN A 332 32.57 29.68 9.41
CA GLN A 332 33.88 29.99 10.00
C GLN A 332 34.93 29.16 9.27
#